data_AF-A0A7V6JU26-F1
#
_entry.id   AF-A0A7V6JU26-F1
#
_cell.length_a   1.000
_cell.length_b   1.000
_cell.length_c   1.000
_cell.angle_alpha   90.00
_cell.angle_beta   90.00
_cell.angle_gamma   90.00
#
_symmetry.space_group_name_H-M   'P 1'
#
loop_
_entity.id
_entity.type
_entity.pdbx_description
1 polymer ?
#
loop_
_entity_poly.entity_id
_entity_poly.type
_entity_poly.pdbx_seq_one_letter_code
_entity_poly.pdbx_strand_id
1 'polypeptide(L)'
;MKRIFFIAVVLVVVVFAGLTSCGNDASLNSKEGKNRKGTGVEGEAVVLSIGEAELIEVDNNPQYNTAEWLLEVEKPGRWDVWLSSLTVDTTKLHFSESVIITAGETKLEKRPLSDRIVHEDKSVTEPWYRADSHMGSVFFSKPGEYHVQVISDKVEAHSTDLSQVSIDKHTLINSVILKPKVN
;
A
#
# COMPACT_ATOMS: atom_id res chain seq x y z
N MET A 1 -40.19 14.62 57.49
CA MET A 1 -39.93 15.75 58.40
C MET A 1 -38.42 16.00 58.44
N LYS A 2 -38.01 17.29 58.39
CA LYS A 2 -36.86 17.95 59.07
C LYS A 2 -35.65 17.05 59.45
N ARG A 3 -34.37 17.38 59.24
CA ARG A 3 -33.67 18.65 59.01
C ARG A 3 -32.20 18.33 58.69
N ILE A 4 -31.61 19.25 57.94
CA ILE A 4 -30.20 19.45 57.58
C ILE A 4 -29.35 19.61 58.86
N PHE A 5 -28.05 19.23 58.85
CA PHE A 5 -26.94 20.09 59.29
C PHE A 5 -25.58 19.60 58.78
N PHE A 6 -24.88 20.54 58.13
CA PHE A 6 -23.48 20.51 57.68
C PHE A 6 -22.50 20.48 58.86
N ILE A 7 -21.24 20.04 58.64
CA ILE A 7 -19.99 20.82 58.84
C ILE A 7 -18.73 19.95 58.56
N ALA A 8 -17.89 20.46 57.65
CA ALA A 8 -16.41 20.44 57.49
C ALA A 8 -15.57 19.20 57.91
N VAL A 9 -14.85 18.53 56.99
CA VAL A 9 -13.45 18.79 56.49
C VAL A 9 -12.40 18.61 57.60
N VAL A 10 -11.50 17.61 57.54
CA VAL A 10 -10.13 17.61 56.94
C VAL A 10 -9.71 16.13 56.80
N LEU A 11 -9.47 15.54 55.61
CA LEU A 11 -8.27 15.55 54.75
C LEU A 11 -7.00 14.93 55.37
N VAL A 12 -6.76 13.63 55.16
CA VAL A 12 -5.40 13.08 54.92
C VAL A 12 -5.46 12.02 53.83
N VAL A 13 -4.76 12.34 52.75
CA VAL A 13 -4.48 11.52 51.58
C VAL A 13 -3.29 10.61 51.91
N VAL A 14 -3.43 9.30 51.70
CA VAL A 14 -2.28 8.44 51.34
C VAL A 14 -2.72 7.55 50.20
N VAL A 15 -1.96 7.63 49.13
CA VAL A 15 -2.30 7.24 47.77
C VAL A 15 -1.24 6.25 47.28
N PHE A 16 -1.75 5.27 46.52
CA PHE A 16 -1.11 4.27 45.65
C PHE A 16 -0.39 3.07 46.27
N ALA A 17 -1.13 1.95 46.26
CA ALA A 17 -0.62 0.67 45.78
C ALA A 17 -0.52 0.71 44.24
N GLY A 18 0.56 0.17 43.69
CA GLY A 18 0.76 0.01 42.26
C GLY A 18 1.96 -0.89 41.98
N LEU A 19 1.70 -2.19 41.83
CA LEU A 19 2.66 -3.15 41.27
C LEU A 19 2.66 -2.99 39.74
N THR A 20 3.76 -2.50 39.17
CA THR A 20 4.17 -2.66 37.75
C THR A 20 5.64 -2.24 37.73
N SER A 21 6.57 -2.71 36.92
CA SER A 21 6.73 -3.78 35.94
C SER A 21 8.23 -3.68 35.60
N CYS A 22 8.88 -4.80 35.29
CA CYS A 22 10.28 -4.84 34.92
C CYS A 22 10.62 -3.81 33.83
N GLY A 23 11.76 -3.15 34.00
CA GLY A 23 12.31 -2.23 33.04
C GLY A 23 12.80 -2.91 31.77
N ASN A 24 12.69 -2.18 30.67
CA ASN A 24 13.77 -2.00 29.72
C ASN A 24 13.53 -0.67 28.99
N ASP A 25 14.40 0.30 29.28
CA ASP A 25 14.59 1.47 28.44
C ASP A 25 15.27 1.04 27.15
N ALA A 26 14.57 1.18 26.02
CA ALA A 26 15.18 1.33 24.71
C ALA A 26 14.21 2.08 23.79
N SER A 27 14.39 3.41 23.79
CA SER A 27 14.06 4.36 22.73
C SER A 27 12.93 3.98 21.76
N LEU A 28 11.76 4.57 21.98
CA LEU A 28 10.83 4.91 20.92
C LEU A 28 11.52 5.86 19.93
N ASN A 29 12.12 5.31 18.88
CA ASN A 29 12.28 6.03 17.63
C ASN A 29 11.05 5.72 16.78
N SER A 30 9.94 6.42 17.04
CA SER A 30 8.91 6.57 16.02
C SER A 30 9.55 7.33 14.87
N LYS A 31 10.02 6.60 13.86
CA LYS A 31 10.25 7.19 12.55
C LYS A 31 8.89 7.60 12.04
N GLU A 32 8.61 8.88 12.18
CA GLU A 32 7.56 9.62 11.49
C GLU A 32 7.58 9.18 10.02
N GLY A 33 6.60 8.33 9.68
CA GLY A 33 6.41 7.74 8.36
C GLY A 33 6.07 8.86 7.39
N LYS A 34 7.10 9.31 6.67
CA LYS A 34 6.99 10.31 5.63
C LYS A 34 6.25 9.66 4.46
N ASN A 35 4.91 9.72 4.47
CA ASN A 35 4.07 9.44 3.31
C ASN A 35 4.58 10.30 2.14
N ARG A 36 5.36 9.69 1.24
CA ARG A 36 5.95 10.39 0.11
C ARG A 36 4.88 10.47 -0.98
N LYS A 37 4.31 11.67 -1.09
CA LYS A 37 3.43 12.17 -2.14
C LYS A 37 3.83 11.63 -3.53
N GLY A 38 3.01 10.74 -4.09
CA GLY A 38 3.10 10.37 -5.50
C GLY A 38 2.99 11.65 -6.34
N THR A 39 3.92 11.87 -7.25
CA THR A 39 4.01 13.13 -8.00
C THR A 39 2.84 13.21 -8.97
N GLY A 40 1.81 13.99 -8.63
CA GLY A 40 0.75 14.36 -9.56
C GLY A 40 1.33 15.24 -10.65
N VAL A 41 1.40 14.73 -11.88
CA VAL A 41 1.70 15.52 -13.07
C VAL A 41 0.43 15.50 -13.91
N GLU A 42 -0.18 16.67 -14.11
CA GLU A 42 -1.44 16.83 -14.85
C GLU A 42 -1.40 16.07 -16.20
N GLY A 43 -2.39 15.20 -16.42
CA GLY A 43 -2.61 14.53 -17.70
C GLY A 43 -1.68 13.37 -18.02
N GLU A 44 -0.66 13.11 -17.20
CA GLU A 44 0.22 11.97 -17.35
C GLU A 44 -0.21 10.77 -16.49
N ALA A 45 0.21 9.57 -16.89
CA ALA A 45 -0.03 8.37 -16.11
C ALA A 45 0.70 8.49 -14.76
N VAL A 46 -0.01 8.22 -13.66
CA VAL A 46 0.59 8.17 -12.32
C VAL A 46 1.11 6.76 -12.07
N VAL A 47 2.36 6.64 -11.65
CA VAL A 47 3.00 5.36 -11.31
C VAL A 47 3.22 5.32 -9.80
N LEU A 48 2.55 4.40 -9.13
CA LEU A 48 2.68 4.12 -7.71
C LEU A 48 3.64 2.94 -7.55
N SER A 49 4.92 3.24 -7.31
CA SER A 49 5.98 2.23 -7.20
C SER A 49 5.92 1.50 -5.86
N ILE A 50 6.15 0.18 -5.86
CA ILE A 50 6.28 -0.60 -4.62
C ILE A 50 7.40 -0.07 -3.72
N GLY A 51 8.49 0.45 -4.29
CA GLY A 51 9.58 1.04 -3.52
C GLY A 51 9.20 2.31 -2.74
N GLU A 52 8.04 2.90 -3.04
CA GLU A 52 7.50 4.10 -2.37
C GLU A 52 6.29 3.78 -1.49
N ALA A 53 5.84 2.52 -1.49
CA ALA A 53 4.66 2.08 -0.73
C ALA A 53 4.98 1.92 0.77
N GLU A 54 3.96 2.11 1.60
CA GLU A 54 3.95 1.51 2.93
C GLU A 54 3.56 0.04 2.79
N LEU A 55 4.44 -0.87 3.24
CA LEU A 55 4.26 -2.31 3.10
C LEU A 55 3.85 -2.92 4.45
N ILE A 56 2.75 -3.65 4.43
CA ILE A 56 2.21 -4.39 5.57
C ILE A 56 2.24 -5.87 5.21
N GLU A 57 3.07 -6.63 5.90
CA GLU A 57 3.16 -8.08 5.73
C GLU A 57 2.35 -8.78 6.83
N VAL A 58 1.55 -9.77 6.43
CA VAL A 58 0.70 -10.53 7.36
C VAL A 58 1.30 -11.91 7.56
N ASP A 59 1.90 -12.12 8.73
CA ASP A 59 2.50 -13.39 9.11
C ASP A 59 1.54 -14.57 8.90
N ASN A 60 2.05 -15.63 8.28
CA ASN A 60 1.30 -16.85 7.95
C ASN A 60 0.13 -16.68 6.96
N ASN A 61 -0.14 -15.47 6.46
CA ASN A 61 -1.17 -15.21 5.46
C ASN A 61 -0.70 -14.20 4.39
N PRO A 62 0.33 -14.54 3.62
CA PRO A 62 0.92 -13.62 2.64
C PRO A 62 -0.07 -13.14 1.58
N GLN A 63 -1.15 -13.88 1.31
CA GLN A 63 -2.24 -13.44 0.42
C GLN A 63 -2.91 -12.13 0.85
N TYR A 64 -2.71 -11.69 2.10
CA TYR A 64 -3.20 -10.43 2.63
C TYR A 64 -2.10 -9.37 2.83
N ASN A 65 -0.88 -9.61 2.32
CA ASN A 65 0.14 -8.57 2.29
C ASN A 65 -0.38 -7.38 1.49
N THR A 66 -0.13 -6.18 2.02
CA THR A 66 -0.72 -4.93 1.53
C THR A 66 0.36 -3.91 1.24
N ALA A 67 0.26 -3.25 0.08
CA ALA A 67 1.04 -2.07 -0.27
C ALA A 67 0.10 -0.87 -0.33
N GLU A 68 0.46 0.21 0.34
CA GLU A 68 -0.37 1.42 0.45
C GLU A 68 0.34 2.67 -0.07
N TRP A 69 -0.44 3.54 -0.71
CA TRP A 69 0.00 4.86 -1.14
C TRP A 69 -1.07 5.90 -0.80
N LEU A 70 -0.63 7.14 -0.63
CA LEU A 70 -1.51 8.31 -0.61
C LEU A 70 -1.36 9.06 -1.94
N LEU A 71 -2.43 9.02 -2.76
CA LEU A 71 -2.49 9.66 -4.07
C LEU A 71 -3.24 10.98 -3.99
N GLU A 72 -2.63 12.07 -4.47
CA GLU A 72 -3.34 13.32 -4.72
C GLU A 72 -3.91 13.34 -6.14
N VAL A 73 -5.23 13.48 -6.25
CA VAL A 73 -5.95 13.62 -7.51
C VAL A 73 -6.34 15.08 -7.70
N GLU A 74 -5.80 15.73 -8.73
CA GLU A 74 -6.04 17.16 -8.99
C GLU A 74 -7.35 17.42 -9.73
N LYS A 75 -7.78 16.50 -10.59
CA LYS A 75 -8.99 16.62 -11.42
C LYS A 75 -9.85 15.36 -11.30
N PRO A 76 -11.18 15.52 -11.11
CA PRO A 76 -12.08 14.38 -11.13
C PRO A 76 -12.09 13.72 -12.51
N GLY A 77 -12.30 12.42 -12.55
CA GLY A 77 -12.25 11.69 -13.80
C GLY A 77 -12.17 10.18 -13.63
N ARG A 78 -12.28 9.48 -14.75
CA ARG A 78 -12.11 8.02 -14.83
C ARG A 78 -10.67 7.71 -15.19
N TRP A 79 -10.08 6.73 -14.51
CA TRP A 79 -8.72 6.30 -14.72
C TRP A 79 -8.69 4.79 -14.92
N ASP A 80 -7.97 4.32 -15.93
CA ASP A 80 -7.67 2.89 -16.07
C ASP A 80 -6.58 2.51 -15.09
N VAL A 81 -6.77 1.36 -14.44
CA VAL A 81 -5.87 0.81 -13.44
C VAL A 81 -5.12 -0.36 -14.06
N TRP A 82 -3.80 -0.25 -14.09
CA TRP A 82 -2.90 -1.30 -14.55
C TRP A 82 -2.00 -1.76 -13.40
N LEU A 83 -1.90 -3.07 -13.21
CA LEU A 83 -0.90 -3.66 -12.33
C LEU A 83 0.33 -3.98 -13.17
N SER A 84 1.48 -3.41 -12.82
CA SER A 84 2.75 -3.72 -13.45
C SER A 84 3.51 -4.73 -12.61
N SER A 85 3.91 -5.83 -13.23
CA SER A 85 4.67 -6.91 -12.61
C SER A 85 6.01 -7.10 -13.28
N LEU A 86 7.00 -7.53 -12.51
CA LEU A 86 8.29 -8.02 -13.00
C LEU A 86 8.25 -9.53 -12.99
N THR A 87 8.54 -10.19 -14.10
CA THR A 87 8.49 -11.65 -14.19
C THR A 87 9.57 -12.22 -15.10
N VAL A 88 10.01 -13.43 -14.79
CA VAL A 88 10.85 -14.24 -15.68
C VAL A 88 10.02 -15.22 -16.52
N ASP A 89 8.70 -15.35 -16.25
CA ASP A 89 7.75 -16.16 -17.01
C ASP A 89 6.72 -15.24 -17.69
N THR A 90 6.91 -14.99 -18.97
CA THR A 90 6.01 -14.14 -19.78
C THR A 90 4.70 -14.84 -20.16
N THR A 91 4.52 -16.13 -19.83
CA THR A 91 3.33 -16.91 -20.17
C THR A 91 2.36 -17.01 -19.00
N LYS A 92 2.88 -17.05 -17.76
CA LYS A 92 2.08 -17.17 -16.53
C LYS A 92 2.69 -16.32 -15.43
N LEU A 93 1.86 -15.47 -14.82
CA LEU A 93 2.31 -14.57 -13.76
C LEU A 93 2.33 -15.20 -12.35
N HIS A 94 1.85 -16.44 -12.17
CA HIS A 94 1.98 -17.22 -10.92
C HIS A 94 1.48 -16.53 -9.64
N PHE A 95 0.47 -15.66 -9.73
CA PHE A 95 -0.33 -15.24 -8.57
C PHE A 95 -1.12 -16.44 -8.04
N SER A 96 -1.07 -16.69 -6.73
CA SER A 96 -1.85 -17.78 -6.12
C SER A 96 -3.35 -17.46 -6.17
N GLU A 97 -3.70 -16.23 -5.83
CA GLU A 97 -5.07 -15.71 -5.75
C GLU A 97 -5.31 -14.48 -6.66
N SER A 98 -6.53 -13.95 -6.64
CA SER A 98 -6.82 -12.64 -7.24
C SER A 98 -6.09 -11.52 -6.50
N VAL A 99 -5.65 -10.50 -7.24
CA VAL A 99 -5.14 -9.26 -6.65
C VAL A 99 -6.31 -8.32 -6.40
N ILE A 100 -6.35 -7.75 -5.20
CA ILE A 100 -7.33 -6.72 -4.83
C ILE A 100 -6.63 -5.36 -4.92
N ILE A 101 -7.25 -4.41 -5.61
CA ILE A 101 -6.82 -3.01 -5.65
C ILE A 101 -7.96 -2.13 -5.16
N THR A 102 -7.72 -1.32 -4.13
CA THR A 102 -8.66 -0.30 -3.67
C THR A 102 -8.14 1.07 -4.08
N ALA A 103 -9.03 1.93 -4.57
CA ALA A 103 -8.72 3.33 -4.87
C ALA A 103 -9.98 4.17 -4.70
N GLY A 104 -9.98 5.07 -3.72
CA GLY A 104 -11.20 5.76 -3.29
C GLY A 104 -12.28 4.78 -2.86
N GLU A 105 -13.47 4.87 -3.46
CA GLU A 105 -14.61 3.98 -3.14
C GLU A 105 -14.63 2.71 -4.02
N THR A 106 -13.69 2.57 -4.96
CA THR A 106 -13.67 1.44 -5.89
C THR A 106 -12.79 0.31 -5.36
N LYS A 107 -13.34 -0.91 -5.35
CA LYS A 107 -12.60 -2.16 -5.17
C LYS A 107 -12.56 -2.90 -6.50
N LEU A 108 -11.35 -3.17 -7.01
CA LEU A 108 -11.09 -4.03 -8.16
C LEU A 108 -10.52 -5.35 -7.64
N GLU A 109 -11.05 -6.47 -8.09
CA GLU A 109 -10.57 -7.80 -7.72
C GLU A 109 -10.50 -8.65 -8.98
N LYS A 110 -9.27 -9.01 -9.39
CA LYS A 110 -9.04 -9.73 -10.63
C LYS A 110 -7.76 -10.55 -10.52
N ARG A 111 -7.73 -11.73 -11.15
CA ARG A 111 -6.49 -12.48 -11.37
C ARG A 111 -5.66 -11.78 -12.46
N PRO A 112 -4.43 -11.31 -12.18
CA PRO A 112 -3.62 -10.63 -13.18
C PRO A 112 -3.30 -11.56 -14.35
N LEU A 113 -3.46 -11.02 -15.56
CA LEU A 113 -3.09 -11.67 -16.82
C LEU A 113 -2.00 -10.84 -17.48
N SER A 114 -1.09 -11.48 -18.21
CA SER A 114 -0.05 -10.77 -18.94
C SER A 114 -0.62 -10.10 -20.21
N ASP A 115 -1.53 -9.13 -20.04
CA ASP A 115 -2.22 -8.43 -21.13
C ASP A 115 -1.23 -7.71 -22.05
N ARG A 116 -0.09 -7.25 -21.51
CA ARG A 116 1.00 -6.65 -22.27
C ARG A 116 2.37 -6.99 -21.68
N ILE A 117 3.25 -7.59 -22.48
CA ILE A 117 4.69 -7.67 -22.18
C ILE A 117 5.37 -6.42 -22.75
N VAL A 118 6.15 -5.72 -21.92
CA VAL A 118 6.89 -4.51 -22.32
C VAL A 118 8.35 -4.86 -22.54
N HIS A 119 8.76 -4.98 -23.81
CA HIS A 119 10.13 -5.34 -24.20
C HIS A 119 11.09 -4.15 -24.28
N GLU A 120 10.55 -2.93 -24.39
CA GLU A 120 11.35 -1.71 -24.60
C GLU A 120 11.75 -1.02 -23.28
N ASP A 121 11.40 -1.61 -22.13
CA ASP A 121 11.69 -1.04 -20.82
C ASP A 121 13.16 -1.25 -20.45
N LYS A 122 13.99 -0.25 -20.74
CA LYS A 122 15.43 -0.28 -20.47
C LYS A 122 15.78 -0.32 -18.98
N SER A 123 14.80 -0.10 -18.09
CA SER A 123 15.00 -0.24 -16.65
C SER A 123 14.94 -1.70 -16.18
N VAL A 124 14.46 -2.61 -17.04
CA VAL A 124 14.35 -4.03 -16.75
C VAL A 124 15.35 -4.79 -17.62
N THR A 125 16.26 -5.51 -16.98
CA THR A 125 17.28 -6.31 -17.67
C THR A 125 16.91 -7.79 -17.64
N GLU A 126 17.23 -8.50 -18.73
CA GLU A 126 17.08 -9.95 -18.80
C GLU A 126 17.75 -10.64 -17.58
N PRO A 127 17.13 -11.71 -17.03
CA PRO A 127 15.99 -12.45 -17.57
C PRO A 127 14.62 -11.89 -17.17
N TRP A 128 14.55 -10.71 -16.55
CA TRP A 128 13.30 -10.10 -16.13
C TRP A 128 12.59 -9.41 -17.31
N TYR A 129 11.27 -9.44 -17.26
CA TYR A 129 10.37 -8.74 -18.17
C TYR A 129 9.32 -7.99 -17.37
N ARG A 130 8.89 -6.85 -17.89
CA ARG A 130 7.72 -6.16 -17.38
C ARG A 130 6.46 -6.72 -18.04
N ALA A 131 5.51 -7.15 -17.23
CA ALA A 131 4.20 -7.60 -17.65
C ALA A 131 3.12 -6.71 -17.00
N ASP A 132 2.33 -6.02 -17.82
CA ASP A 132 1.26 -5.17 -17.35
C ASP A 132 -0.10 -5.88 -17.51
N SER A 133 -0.87 -5.93 -16.43
CA SER A 133 -2.23 -6.46 -16.36
C SER A 133 -3.24 -5.32 -16.23
N HIS A 134 -4.26 -5.28 -17.07
CA HIS A 134 -5.35 -4.33 -16.93
C HIS A 134 -6.33 -4.81 -15.85
N MET A 135 -6.48 -4.04 -14.78
CA MET A 135 -7.27 -4.43 -13.61
C MET A 135 -8.70 -3.87 -13.62
N GLY A 136 -8.95 -2.82 -14.41
CA GLY A 136 -10.25 -2.19 -14.53
C GLY A 136 -10.12 -0.67 -14.56
N SER A 137 -11.17 0.04 -14.12
CA SER A 137 -11.15 1.50 -14.02
C SER A 137 -11.71 1.98 -12.70
N VAL A 138 -11.13 3.05 -12.17
CA VAL A 138 -11.61 3.79 -11.00
C VAL A 138 -12.17 5.15 -11.43
N PHE A 139 -13.15 5.67 -10.72
CA PHE A 139 -13.65 7.03 -10.90
C PHE A 139 -13.41 7.84 -9.64
N PHE A 140 -12.63 8.92 -9.75
CA PHE A 140 -12.46 9.90 -8.69
C PHE A 140 -13.46 11.03 -8.90
N SER A 141 -14.43 11.15 -8.00
CA SER A 141 -15.57 12.07 -8.15
C SER A 141 -15.22 13.53 -7.88
N LYS A 142 -14.14 13.79 -7.13
CA LYS A 142 -13.66 15.12 -6.76
C LYS A 142 -12.13 15.13 -6.70
N PRO A 143 -11.49 16.30 -6.78
CA PRO A 143 -10.10 16.45 -6.39
C PRO A 143 -9.91 16.12 -4.91
N GLY A 144 -8.73 15.63 -4.54
CA GLY A 144 -8.35 15.36 -3.16
C GLY A 144 -7.38 14.20 -3.01
N GLU A 145 -7.08 13.87 -1.76
CA GLU A 145 -6.23 12.74 -1.41
C GLU A 145 -7.05 11.44 -1.31
N TYR A 146 -6.49 10.37 -1.87
CA TYR A 146 -7.10 9.05 -1.93
C TYR A 146 -6.08 8.00 -1.48
N HIS A 147 -6.48 7.14 -0.55
CA HIS A 147 -5.71 5.93 -0.27
C HIS A 147 -5.87 4.96 -1.43
N VAL A 148 -4.73 4.44 -1.88
CA VAL A 148 -4.66 3.35 -2.87
C VAL A 148 -3.99 2.18 -2.19
N GLN A 149 -4.59 1.00 -2.27
CA GLN A 149 -4.00 -0.22 -1.71
C GLN A 149 -3.96 -1.32 -2.76
N VAL A 150 -2.94 -2.17 -2.67
CA VAL A 150 -2.85 -3.45 -3.38
C VAL A 150 -2.69 -4.55 -2.35
N ILE A 151 -3.49 -5.61 -2.46
CA ILE A 151 -3.45 -6.77 -1.56
C ILE A 151 -3.17 -8.03 -2.38
N SER A 152 -2.07 -8.73 -2.08
CA SER A 152 -1.65 -9.96 -2.76
C SER A 152 -0.45 -10.63 -2.08
N ASP A 153 -0.33 -11.94 -2.26
CA ASP A 153 0.87 -12.75 -1.98
C ASP A 153 2.16 -12.29 -2.68
N LYS A 154 2.05 -11.44 -3.71
CA LYS A 154 3.18 -10.88 -4.45
C LYS A 154 3.52 -9.44 -4.06
N VAL A 155 2.89 -8.93 -2.99
CA VAL A 155 3.34 -7.71 -2.32
C VAL A 155 4.51 -8.06 -1.41
N GLU A 156 5.70 -7.67 -1.84
CA GLU A 156 6.94 -7.79 -1.09
C GLU A 156 7.87 -6.62 -1.42
N ALA A 157 8.71 -6.24 -0.46
CA ALA A 157 9.77 -5.27 -0.70
C ALA A 157 10.82 -5.88 -1.66
N HIS A 158 11.17 -5.15 -2.70
CA HIS A 158 12.27 -5.53 -3.58
C HIS A 158 13.11 -4.32 -3.96
N SER A 159 14.37 -4.59 -4.29
CA SER A 159 15.28 -3.57 -4.80
C SER A 159 14.89 -3.20 -6.22
N THR A 160 14.98 -1.91 -6.55
CA THR A 160 14.92 -1.46 -7.95
C THR A 160 16.07 -2.03 -8.78
N ASP A 161 17.18 -2.41 -8.13
CA ASP A 161 18.25 -3.20 -8.75
C ASP A 161 17.87 -4.69 -8.78
N LEU A 162 17.35 -5.12 -9.93
CA LEU A 162 16.89 -6.49 -10.18
C LEU A 162 18.02 -7.53 -10.11
N SER A 163 19.29 -7.13 -10.17
CA SER A 163 20.42 -8.06 -9.98
C SER A 163 20.51 -8.60 -8.55
N GLN A 164 19.91 -7.89 -7.58
CA GLN A 164 19.82 -8.31 -6.18
C GLN A 164 18.58 -9.16 -5.88
N VAL A 165 17.66 -9.28 -6.85
CA VAL A 165 16.44 -10.06 -6.71
C VAL A 165 16.72 -11.48 -7.18
N SER A 166 16.54 -12.45 -6.27
CA SER A 166 16.74 -13.86 -6.60
C SER A 166 15.75 -14.33 -7.66
N ILE A 167 16.25 -15.07 -8.66
CA ILE A 167 15.47 -15.52 -9.84
C ILE A 167 14.42 -16.59 -9.48
N ASP A 168 14.59 -17.26 -8.34
CA ASP A 168 13.60 -18.21 -7.79
C ASP A 168 12.30 -17.53 -7.34
N LYS A 169 12.30 -16.20 -7.20
CA LYS A 169 11.09 -15.39 -6.99
C LYS A 169 10.35 -15.18 -8.31
N HIS A 170 9.56 -16.16 -8.70
CA HIS A 170 8.71 -16.02 -9.89
C HIS A 170 7.60 -14.99 -9.66
N THR A 171 7.63 -13.95 -10.49
CA THR A 171 6.75 -12.77 -10.56
C THR A 171 6.64 -11.94 -9.29
N LEU A 172 6.91 -10.63 -9.41
CA LEU A 172 6.77 -9.62 -8.37
C LEU A 172 5.83 -8.51 -8.82
N ILE A 173 5.09 -7.89 -7.89
CA ILE A 173 4.39 -6.64 -8.17
C ILE A 173 5.43 -5.51 -8.15
N ASN A 174 5.44 -4.68 -9.18
CA ASN A 174 6.38 -3.55 -9.30
C ASN A 174 5.69 -2.21 -9.06
N SER A 175 4.50 -2.00 -9.63
CA SER A 175 3.75 -0.76 -9.46
C SER A 175 2.28 -0.89 -9.80
N VAL A 176 1.48 0.07 -9.34
CA VAL A 176 0.16 0.36 -9.91
C VAL A 176 0.27 1.59 -10.79
N ILE A 177 -0.24 1.50 -12.01
CA ILE A 177 -0.23 2.58 -12.99
C ILE A 177 -1.67 3.04 -13.22
N LEU A 178 -1.95 4.29 -12.89
CA LEU A 178 -3.23 4.95 -13.13
C LEU A 178 -3.10 5.80 -14.39
N LYS A 179 -3.91 5.52 -15.40
CA LYS A 179 -3.93 6.28 -16.66
C LYS A 179 -5.24 7.04 -16.79
N PRO A 180 -5.25 8.39 -16.91
CA PRO A 180 -6.49 9.12 -17.09
C PRO A 180 -7.14 8.69 -18.41
N LYS A 181 -8.44 8.37 -18.38
CA LYS A 181 -9.21 8.20 -19.60
C LYS A 181 -9.58 9.59 -20.09
N VAL A 182 -8.93 10.02 -21.17
CA VAL A 182 -9.36 11.22 -21.88
C VAL A 182 -10.72 10.90 -22.50
N ASN A 183 -11.76 11.59 -22.07
CA ASN A 183 -13.05 11.59 -22.77
C ASN A 183 -12.97 12.51 -23.99
#